data_AF-A0A0E9M0A7-F1
#
_entry.id   AF-A0A0E9M0A7-F1
#
_cell.length_a   1.000
_cell.length_b   1.000
_cell.length_c   1.000
_cell.angle_alpha   90.00
_cell.angle_beta   90.00
_cell.angle_gamma   90.00
#
_symmetry.space_group_name_H-M   'P 1'
#
loop_
_entity.id
_entity.type
_entity.pdbx_description
1 polymer ?
#
loop_
_entity_poly.entity_id
_entity_poly.type
_entity_poly.pdbx_seq_one_letter_code
_entity_poly.pdbx_strand_id
1 'polypeptide(L)'
;MNNIFDDVTAELNYKESFHKIWSNYFHYLIKNQDILSFVEQCSISPIIKEQTRMEAQKLAIPLIDFITEGTQKNFLINNEIELILAIINGNVITVAKLHISKLLPINKEIENKAIQTSWKGLSQ
;
A
#
# COMPACT_ATOMS: atom_id res chain seq x y z
N MET A 1 2.41 11.89 12.08
CA MET A 1 2.16 10.58 11.44
C MET A 1 2.15 10.88 9.95
N ASN A 2 3.13 10.41 9.17
CA ASN A 2 3.13 10.68 7.71
C ASN A 2 1.95 9.93 7.11
N ASN A 3 1.03 10.64 6.48
CA ASN A 3 -0.14 10.04 5.84
C ASN A 3 0.31 9.53 4.47
N ILE A 4 -0.08 8.32 4.08
CA ILE A 4 0.28 7.78 2.77
C ILE A 4 -0.33 8.61 1.61
N PHE A 5 -1.32 9.45 1.91
CA PHE A 5 -1.94 10.41 0.98
C PHE A 5 -1.28 11.79 0.97
N ASP A 6 -0.15 11.99 1.65
CA ASP A 6 0.58 13.26 1.62
C ASP A 6 0.98 13.63 0.18
N ASP A 7 0.74 14.90 -0.20
CA ASP A 7 0.85 15.47 -1.54
C ASP A 7 0.09 14.75 -2.68
N VAL A 8 -0.98 14.02 -2.36
CA VAL A 8 -1.98 13.59 -3.36
C VAL A 8 -2.96 14.76 -3.57
N THR A 9 -2.79 15.49 -4.68
CA THR A 9 -3.60 16.68 -5.00
C THR A 9 -4.58 16.40 -6.14
N ALA A 10 -5.57 17.28 -6.31
CA ALA A 10 -6.57 17.19 -7.38
C ALA A 10 -5.98 17.37 -8.80
N GLU A 11 -4.73 17.81 -8.92
CA GLU A 11 -4.03 17.99 -10.21
C GLU A 11 -3.46 16.67 -10.74
N LEU A 12 -3.22 15.69 -9.86
CA LEU A 12 -2.70 14.39 -10.24
C LEU A 12 -3.79 13.55 -10.89
N ASN A 13 -3.46 12.90 -12.00
CA ASN A 13 -4.33 11.85 -12.52
C ASN A 13 -4.31 10.61 -11.62
N TYR A 14 -5.27 9.70 -11.81
CA TYR A 14 -5.44 8.53 -10.94
C TYR A 14 -4.16 7.67 -10.81
N LYS A 15 -3.43 7.49 -11.92
CA LYS A 15 -2.17 6.72 -11.94
C LYS A 15 -1.05 7.44 -11.20
N GLU A 16 -0.95 8.76 -11.33
CA GLU A 16 0.01 9.58 -10.57
C GLU A 16 -0.30 9.54 -9.07
N SER A 17 -1.58 9.63 -8.70
CA SER A 17 -2.03 9.45 -7.32
C SER A 17 -1.66 8.06 -6.78
N PHE A 18 -1.93 6.98 -7.55
CA PHE A 18 -1.49 5.63 -7.18
C PHE A 18 0.02 5.57 -6.95
N HIS A 19 0.81 6.15 -7.86
CA HIS A 19 2.26 6.15 -7.75
C HIS A 19 2.74 6.87 -6.48
N LYS A 20 2.14 8.01 -6.17
CA LYS A 20 2.47 8.80 -4.97
C LYS A 20 2.08 8.06 -3.69
N ILE A 21 0.87 7.52 -3.62
CA ILE A 21 0.39 6.73 -2.48
C ILE A 21 1.30 5.53 -2.23
N TRP A 22 1.61 4.76 -3.28
CA TRP A 22 2.47 3.59 -3.19
C TRP A 22 3.87 3.98 -2.68
N SER A 23 4.47 5.03 -3.25
CA SER A 23 5.77 5.57 -2.82
C SER A 23 5.74 6.00 -1.36
N ASN A 24 4.75 6.79 -0.94
CA ASN A 24 4.63 7.26 0.43
C ASN A 24 4.48 6.08 1.40
N TYR A 25 3.70 5.07 1.02
CA TYR A 25 3.51 3.87 1.82
C TYR A 25 4.80 3.07 1.96
N PHE A 26 5.53 2.85 0.87
CA PHE A 26 6.85 2.21 0.92
C PHE A 26 7.81 2.96 1.87
N HIS A 27 7.92 4.29 1.72
CA HIS A 27 8.78 5.12 2.57
C HIS A 27 8.35 5.09 4.04
N TYR A 28 7.03 5.05 4.31
CA TYR A 28 6.50 4.88 5.66
C TYR A 28 6.97 3.55 6.27
N LEU A 29 6.88 2.44 5.54
CA LEU A 29 7.29 1.13 6.06
C LEU A 29 8.80 1.04 6.34
N ILE A 30 9.65 1.51 5.42
CA ILE A 30 11.12 1.41 5.63
C ILE A 30 11.62 2.36 6.73
N LYS A 31 10.89 3.44 7.02
CA LYS A 31 11.16 4.35 8.14
C LYS A 31 10.67 3.78 9.48
N ASN A 32 9.66 2.90 9.46
CA ASN A 32 9.04 2.33 10.65
C ASN A 32 9.10 0.78 10.64
N GLN A 33 10.32 0.22 10.55
CA GLN A 33 10.55 -1.22 10.35
C GLN A 33 9.96 -2.09 11.48
N ASP A 34 9.93 -1.56 12.70
CA ASP A 34 9.36 -2.24 13.88
C ASP A 34 7.84 -2.45 13.71
N ILE A 35 7.15 -1.47 13.11
CA ILE A 35 5.71 -1.57 12.82
C ILE A 35 5.47 -2.69 11.81
N LEU A 36 6.27 -2.75 10.74
CA LEU A 36 6.15 -3.80 9.73
C LEU A 36 6.34 -5.19 10.36
N SER A 37 7.40 -5.36 11.15
CA SER A 37 7.71 -6.62 11.82
C SER A 37 6.59 -7.05 12.78
N PHE A 38 6.03 -6.10 13.54
CA PHE A 38 4.91 -6.35 14.44
C PHE A 38 3.64 -6.76 13.68
N VAL A 39 3.26 -6.03 12.62
CA VAL A 39 2.05 -6.32 11.84
C VAL A 39 2.12 -7.72 11.21
N GLU A 40 3.27 -8.11 10.65
CA GLU A 40 3.41 -9.45 10.05
C GLU A 40 3.26 -10.58 11.08
N GLN A 41 3.79 -10.41 12.29
CA GLN A 41 3.76 -11.45 13.31
C GLN A 41 2.43 -11.47 14.08
N CYS A 42 1.77 -10.32 14.22
CA CYS A 42 0.61 -10.18 15.10
C CYS A 42 -0.72 -10.07 14.36
N SER A 43 -0.77 -9.77 13.06
CA SER A 43 -2.04 -9.51 12.32
C SER A 43 -3.07 -10.65 12.40
N ILE A 44 -2.61 -11.90 12.53
CA ILE A 44 -3.45 -13.08 12.69
C ILE A 44 -3.32 -13.73 14.09
N SER A 45 -2.56 -13.10 14.98
CA SER A 45 -2.36 -13.63 16.34
C SER A 45 -3.66 -13.52 17.14
N PRO A 46 -4.02 -14.56 17.92
CA PRO A 46 -5.20 -14.52 18.81
C PRO A 46 -5.06 -13.48 19.94
N ILE A 47 -3.86 -12.91 20.13
CA ILE A 47 -3.62 -11.81 21.09
C ILE A 47 -4.28 -10.51 20.61
N ILE A 48 -4.41 -10.30 19.29
CA ILE A 48 -5.06 -9.10 18.74
C ILE A 48 -6.58 -9.27 18.86
N LYS A 49 -7.17 -8.46 19.73
CA LYS A 49 -8.62 -8.41 19.93
C LYS A 49 -9.32 -7.86 18.70
N GLU A 50 -10.56 -8.28 18.49
CA GLU A 50 -11.36 -7.82 17.36
C GLU A 50 -11.54 -6.30 17.34
N GLN A 51 -11.70 -5.67 18.50
CA GLN A 51 -11.75 -4.21 18.63
C GLN A 51 -10.51 -3.52 18.04
N THR A 52 -9.32 -4.07 18.30
CA THR A 52 -8.05 -3.55 17.76
C THR A 52 -7.98 -3.73 16.25
N ARG A 53 -8.53 -4.84 15.72
CA ARG A 53 -8.63 -5.08 14.28
C ARG A 53 -9.55 -4.05 13.61
N MET A 54 -10.71 -3.77 14.21
CA MET A 54 -11.64 -2.75 13.71
C MET A 54 -11.02 -1.35 13.72
N GLU A 55 -10.24 -1.01 14.75
CA GLU A 55 -9.53 0.28 14.80
C GLU A 55 -8.45 0.38 13.71
N ALA A 56 -7.71 -0.69 13.47
CA ALA A 56 -6.74 -0.75 12.39
C ALA A 56 -7.40 -0.64 11.01
N GLN A 57 -8.59 -1.23 10.81
CA GLN A 57 -9.35 -1.10 9.56
C GLN A 57 -9.73 0.35 9.26
N LYS A 58 -9.98 1.18 10.28
CA LYS A 58 -10.26 2.61 10.06
C LYS A 58 -9.10 3.36 9.40
N LEU A 59 -7.87 2.92 9.64
CA LEU A 59 -6.68 3.48 8.99
C LEU A 59 -6.60 3.12 7.50
N ALA A 60 -7.28 2.04 7.09
CA ALA A 60 -7.35 1.61 5.70
C ALA A 60 -8.45 2.32 4.89
N ILE A 61 -9.39 3.02 5.54
CA ILE A 61 -10.53 3.68 4.87
C ILE A 61 -10.10 4.55 3.69
N PRO A 62 -9.11 5.46 3.80
CA PRO A 62 -8.72 6.29 2.67
C PRO A 62 -8.21 5.48 1.46
N LEU A 63 -7.54 4.35 1.71
CA LEU A 63 -7.08 3.46 0.65
C LEU A 63 -8.23 2.65 0.05
N ILE A 64 -9.20 2.23 0.86
CA ILE A 64 -10.43 1.57 0.40
C ILE A 64 -11.24 2.51 -0.49
N ASP A 65 -11.40 3.77 -0.10
CA ASP A 65 -12.12 4.78 -0.89
C ASP A 65 -11.42 5.01 -2.24
N PHE A 66 -10.09 5.16 -2.22
CA PHE A 66 -9.28 5.31 -3.43
C PHE A 66 -9.43 4.12 -4.39
N ILE A 67 -9.40 2.89 -3.88
CA ILE A 67 -9.59 1.67 -4.67
C ILE A 67 -11.02 1.62 -5.23
N THR A 68 -12.02 1.89 -4.40
CA THR A 68 -13.43 1.88 -4.79
C THR A 68 -13.70 2.85 -5.94
N GLU A 69 -13.17 4.07 -5.86
CA GLU A 69 -13.25 5.05 -6.94
C GLU A 69 -12.57 4.53 -8.22
N GLY A 70 -11.38 3.95 -8.09
CA GLY A 70 -10.63 3.40 -9.22
C GLY A 70 -11.38 2.30 -9.96
N THR A 71 -11.99 1.38 -9.21
CA THR A 71 -12.80 0.30 -9.77
C THR A 71 -14.06 0.85 -10.44
N GLN A 72 -14.78 1.77 -9.81
CA GLN A 72 -16.00 2.38 -10.38
C GLN A 72 -15.71 3.18 -11.67
N LYS A 73 -14.54 3.81 -11.77
CA LYS A 73 -14.12 4.60 -12.93
C LYS A 73 -13.34 3.79 -13.97
N ASN A 74 -13.22 2.47 -13.80
CA ASN A 74 -12.44 1.56 -14.67
C ASN A 74 -10.95 1.93 -14.80
N PHE A 75 -10.37 2.55 -13.77
CA PHE A 75 -8.91 2.72 -13.70
C PHE A 75 -8.23 1.47 -13.15
N LEU A 76 -8.92 0.74 -12.27
CA LEU A 76 -8.48 -0.54 -11.71
C LEU A 76 -9.35 -1.68 -12.25
N ILE A 77 -8.78 -2.88 -12.22
CA ILE A 77 -9.49 -4.12 -12.54
C ILE A 77 -10.80 -4.24 -11.74
N ASN A 78 -11.86 -4.70 -12.40
CA ASN A 78 -13.13 -4.95 -11.74
C ASN A 78 -13.07 -6.24 -10.90
N ASN A 79 -12.71 -6.11 -9.63
CA ASN A 79 -12.54 -7.19 -8.66
C ASN A 79 -12.95 -6.75 -7.24
N GLU A 80 -13.02 -7.70 -6.31
CA GLU A 80 -13.32 -7.41 -4.90
C GLU A 80 -12.31 -6.43 -4.30
N ILE A 81 -12.81 -5.43 -3.57
CA ILE A 81 -12.00 -4.33 -3.02
C ILE A 81 -10.95 -4.87 -2.03
N GLU A 82 -11.33 -5.87 -1.23
CA GLU A 82 -10.45 -6.56 -0.30
C GLU A 82 -9.29 -7.27 -0.99
N LEU A 83 -9.55 -7.85 -2.18
CA LEU A 83 -8.51 -8.50 -2.97
C LEU A 83 -7.52 -7.48 -3.52
N ILE A 84 -8.01 -6.38 -4.08
CA ILE A 84 -7.15 -5.30 -4.60
C ILE A 84 -6.32 -4.70 -3.45
N LEU A 85 -6.94 -4.44 -2.31
CA LEU A 85 -6.28 -3.93 -1.11
C LEU A 85 -5.18 -4.90 -0.62
N ALA A 86 -5.46 -6.20 -0.57
CA ALA A 86 -4.48 -7.22 -0.19
C ALA A 86 -3.28 -7.24 -1.16
N ILE A 87 -3.52 -7.13 -2.47
CA ILE A 87 -2.45 -7.09 -3.48
C ILE A 87 -1.60 -5.81 -3.34
N ILE A 88 -2.22 -4.65 -3.16
CA ILE A 88 -1.49 -3.39 -2.94
C ILE A 88 -0.60 -3.49 -1.70
N ASN A 89 -1.17 -3.93 -0.57
CA ASN A 89 -0.41 -4.14 0.67
C ASN A 89 0.74 -5.13 0.46
N GLY A 90 0.47 -6.29 -0.14
CA GLY A 90 1.46 -7.33 -0.39
C GLY A 90 2.61 -6.84 -1.25
N ASN A 91 2.33 -6.08 -2.31
CA ASN A 91 3.36 -5.52 -3.18
C ASN A 91 4.26 -4.53 -2.44
N VAL A 92 3.68 -3.56 -1.71
CA VAL A 92 4.45 -2.55 -0.97
C VAL A 92 5.29 -3.20 0.13
N ILE A 93 4.69 -4.10 0.92
CA ILE A 93 5.36 -4.83 2.01
C ILE A 93 6.52 -5.67 1.47
N THR A 94 6.30 -6.41 0.37
CA THR A 94 7.34 -7.25 -0.23
C THR A 94 8.56 -6.41 -0.63
N VAL A 95 8.34 -5.26 -1.26
CA VAL A 95 9.43 -4.37 -1.68
C VAL A 95 10.12 -3.72 -0.49
N ALA A 96 9.38 -3.32 0.55
CA ALA A 96 9.94 -2.85 1.81
C ALA A 96 10.85 -3.91 2.45
N LYS A 97 10.44 -5.18 2.46
CA LYS A 97 11.25 -6.29 3.00
C LYS A 97 12.51 -6.53 2.18
N LEU A 98 12.43 -6.48 0.86
CA LEU A 98 13.59 -6.58 -0.02
C LEU A 98 14.62 -5.47 0.27
N HIS A 99 14.15 -4.25 0.52
CA HIS A 99 14.99 -3.13 0.94
C HIS A 99 15.64 -3.37 2.31
N ILE A 100 14.82 -3.66 3.33
CA ILE A 100 15.26 -3.80 4.73
C ILE A 100 16.25 -4.96 4.90
N SER A 101 15.97 -6.09 4.25
CA SER A 101 16.85 -7.27 4.26
C SER A 101 18.14 -7.10 3.45
N LYS A 102 18.28 -5.98 2.72
CA LYS A 102 19.39 -5.69 1.79
C LYS A 102 19.56 -6.73 0.67
N LEU A 103 18.53 -7.55 0.42
CA LEU A 103 18.53 -8.52 -0.69
C LEU A 103 18.43 -7.81 -2.05
N LEU A 104 17.80 -6.64 -2.09
CA LEU A 104 17.75 -5.78 -3.26
C LEU A 104 17.93 -4.32 -2.83
N PRO A 105 19.01 -3.64 -3.24
CA PRO A 105 19.16 -2.22 -2.98
C PRO A 105 18.11 -1.43 -3.78
N ILE A 106 17.04 -1.00 -3.09
CA ILE A 106 15.98 -0.20 -3.70
C ILE A 106 16.47 1.26 -3.83
N ASN A 107 16.93 1.62 -5.03
CA ASN A 107 17.14 3.01 -5.44
C ASN A 107 15.88 3.54 -6.16
N LYS A 108 15.89 4.81 -6.59
CA LYS A 108 14.72 5.44 -7.21
C LYS A 108 14.27 4.74 -8.51
N GLU A 109 15.20 4.19 -9.27
CA GLU A 109 14.88 3.47 -10.50
C GLU A 109 14.14 2.16 -10.20
N ILE A 110 14.63 1.37 -9.24
CA ILE A 110 14.00 0.12 -8.82
C ILE A 110 12.65 0.37 -8.14
N GLU A 111 12.55 1.41 -7.31
CA GLU A 111 11.28 1.86 -6.72
C GLU A 111 10.23 2.16 -7.81
N ASN A 112 10.59 2.96 -8.82
CA ASN A 112 9.70 3.28 -9.93
C ASN A 112 9.29 2.02 -10.71
N LYS A 113 10.21 1.07 -10.94
CA LYS A 113 9.89 -0.22 -11.58
C LYS A 113 8.91 -1.05 -10.75
N ALA A 114 9.06 -1.06 -9.42
CA ALA A 114 8.17 -1.77 -8.52
C ALA A 114 6.76 -1.15 -8.51
N ILE A 115 6.66 0.18 -8.49
CA ILE A 115 5.39 0.90 -8.60
C ILE A 115 4.72 0.59 -9.94
N GLN A 116 5.47 0.68 -11.05
CA GLN A 116 4.95 0.39 -12.38
C GLN A 116 4.48 -1.06 -12.52
N THR A 117 5.20 -2.01 -11.93
CA THR A 117 4.82 -3.43 -11.93
C THR A 117 3.53 -3.64 -11.14
N SER A 118 3.43 -3.01 -9.97
CA SER A 118 2.21 -3.03 -9.15
C SER A 118 1.02 -2.43 -9.88
N TRP A 119 1.21 -1.28 -10.54
CA TRP A 119 0.19 -0.62 -11.34
C TRP A 119 -0.29 -1.51 -12.49
N LYS A 120 0.62 -2.07 -13.29
CA LYS A 120 0.27 -2.95 -14.43
C LYS A 120 -0.54 -4.18 -14.03
N GLY A 121 -0.30 -4.73 -12.83
CA GLY A 121 -1.05 -5.88 -12.33
C GLY A 121 -2.47 -5.55 -11.86
N LEU A 122 -2.78 -4.27 -11.68
CA LEU A 122 -4.04 -3.79 -11.11
C LEU A 122 -4.83 -2.86 -12.02
N SER A 123 -4.19 -2.25 -13.03
CA SER A 123 -4.83 -1.34 -13.97
C SER A 123 -5.65 -2.08 -15.02
N GLN A 124 -6.76 -1.47 -15.45
CA GLN A 124 -7.61 -1.94 -16.54
C GLN A 124 -7.04 -1.59 -17.94
#